data_AF-A0A6P1NZ66-F1
#
_entry.id   AF-A0A6P1NZ66-F1
#
_cell.length_a   1.000
_cell.length_b   1.000
_cell.length_c   1.000
_cell.angle_alpha   90.00
_cell.angle_beta   90.00
_cell.angle_gamma   90.00
#
_symmetry.space_group_name_H-M   'P 1'
#
loop_
_entity.id
_entity.type
_entity.pdbx_description
1 polymer ?
#
loop_
_entity_poly.entity_id
_entity_poly.type
_entity_poly.pdbx_seq_one_letter_code
_entity_poly.pdbx_strand_id
1 'polypeptide(L)'
;MKNSLPFFLLSLVLLGCAPEVKTPADLVSEDKMTSVLLDVHLAEARIGRTILQYDTSRMVFKHVQKEILKKHQLTDSSFRHSYDYYLDNPALLDRIYEKVLDSLSLMEAKLTPKAGEVIKDPQAGQPPVNTPPVEVPLDSTRLKIDSSY
;
A
#
# COMPACT_ATOMS: atom_id res chain seq x y z
N MET A 1 57.47 -10.54 -23.93
CA MET A 1 56.18 -9.83 -23.88
C MET A 1 55.11 -10.93 -23.85
N LYS A 2 54.81 -11.57 -22.70
CA LYS A 2 54.03 -11.18 -21.50
C LYS A 2 52.57 -10.82 -21.80
N ASN A 3 51.79 -11.82 -22.22
CA ASN A 3 50.34 -11.71 -22.44
C ASN A 3 49.63 -12.91 -21.77
N SER A 4 49.80 -13.09 -20.46
CA SER A 4 49.09 -14.12 -19.69
C SER A 4 48.01 -13.45 -18.83
N LEU A 5 47.02 -12.83 -19.49
CA LEU A 5 45.89 -12.16 -18.81
C LEU A 5 44.48 -12.74 -19.11
N PRO A 6 44.25 -13.86 -19.84
CA PRO A 6 42.87 -14.34 -20.01
C PRO A 6 42.41 -15.35 -18.95
N PHE A 7 43.32 -15.90 -18.12
CA PHE A 7 42.94 -17.00 -17.20
C PHE A 7 42.37 -16.51 -15.85
N PHE A 8 42.79 -15.33 -15.37
CA PHE A 8 42.31 -14.77 -14.10
C PHE A 8 40.89 -14.19 -14.20
N LEU A 9 40.49 -13.72 -15.40
CA LEU A 9 39.15 -13.17 -15.65
C LEU A 9 38.06 -14.26 -15.76
N LEU A 10 38.42 -15.50 -16.07
CA LEU A 10 37.46 -16.61 -16.20
C LEU A 10 37.04 -17.19 -14.83
N SER A 11 37.89 -17.06 -13.80
CA SER A 11 37.61 -17.60 -12.46
C SER A 11 36.59 -16.76 -11.67
N LEU A 12 36.32 -15.51 -12.06
CA LEU A 12 35.48 -14.59 -11.29
C LEU A 12 33.97 -14.74 -11.58
N VAL A 13 33.59 -15.48 -12.61
CA VAL A 13 32.18 -15.59 -13.07
C VAL A 13 31.40 -16.69 -12.33
N LEU A 14 32.07 -17.57 -11.57
CA LEU A 14 31.43 -18.76 -10.96
C LEU A 14 31.04 -18.60 -9.47
N LEU A 15 31.22 -17.43 -8.85
CA LEU A 15 30.77 -17.16 -7.47
C LEU A 15 29.35 -16.56 -7.39
N GLY A 16 28.54 -16.68 -8.43
CA GLY A 16 27.12 -16.31 -8.39
C GLY A 16 26.33 -17.22 -7.48
N CYS A 17 26.30 -16.92 -6.17
CA CYS A 17 25.43 -17.56 -5.21
C CYS A 17 24.00 -17.11 -5.51
N ALA A 18 23.17 -18.01 -6.05
CA ALA A 18 21.74 -17.76 -6.15
C ALA A 18 21.19 -17.67 -4.72
N PRO A 19 20.58 -16.55 -4.30
CA PRO A 19 19.95 -16.48 -2.99
C PRO A 19 18.81 -17.49 -2.98
N GLU A 20 18.93 -18.48 -2.10
CA GLU A 20 17.83 -19.39 -1.78
C GLU A 20 16.69 -18.52 -1.23
N VAL A 21 15.56 -18.45 -1.95
CA VAL A 21 14.39 -17.66 -1.55
C VAL A 21 13.80 -18.32 -0.29
N LYS A 22 14.18 -17.80 0.88
CA LYS A 22 13.73 -18.32 2.16
C LYS A 22 12.31 -17.82 2.42
N THR A 23 11.32 -18.68 2.17
CA THR A 23 9.95 -18.48 2.64
C THR A 23 9.93 -18.45 4.18
N PRO A 24 9.38 -17.39 4.81
CA PRO A 24 9.23 -17.34 6.25
C PRO A 24 8.37 -18.49 6.77
N ALA A 25 8.72 -19.05 7.93
CA ALA A 25 7.94 -20.13 8.55
C ALA A 25 6.55 -19.66 9.02
N ASP A 26 6.41 -18.37 9.28
CA ASP A 26 5.20 -17.67 9.72
C ASP A 26 4.51 -16.90 8.59
N LEU A 27 4.70 -17.33 7.33
CA LEU A 27 4.14 -16.68 6.15
C LEU A 27 2.61 -16.62 6.20
N VAL A 28 2.08 -15.40 6.16
CA VAL A 28 0.66 -15.08 6.00
C VAL A 28 0.27 -15.33 4.55
N SER A 29 -0.77 -16.14 4.30
CA SER A 29 -1.24 -16.45 2.95
C SER A 29 -1.70 -15.21 2.18
N GLU A 30 -1.66 -15.27 0.84
CA GLU A 30 -2.09 -14.16 -0.04
C GLU A 30 -3.51 -13.66 0.30
N ASP A 31 -4.47 -14.56 0.49
CA ASP A 31 -5.87 -14.19 0.79
C ASP A 31 -6.03 -13.52 2.17
N LYS A 32 -5.26 -14.00 3.16
CA LYS A 32 -5.26 -13.41 4.50
C LYS A 32 -4.58 -12.04 4.46
N MET A 33 -3.46 -11.91 3.73
CA MET A 33 -2.77 -10.64 3.54
C MET A 33 -3.64 -9.64 2.77
N THR A 34 -4.37 -10.08 1.75
CA THR A 34 -5.37 -9.27 1.02
C THR A 34 -6.38 -8.65 1.99
N SER A 35 -6.96 -9.47 2.88
CA SER A 35 -7.95 -9.02 3.85
C SER A 35 -7.37 -8.03 4.87
N VAL A 36 -6.13 -8.25 5.30
CA VAL A 36 -5.41 -7.36 6.23
C VAL A 36 -5.10 -6.03 5.57
N LEU A 37 -4.50 -6.03 4.37
CA LEU A 37 -4.13 -4.81 3.66
C LEU A 37 -5.35 -3.97 3.29
N LEU A 38 -6.45 -4.62 2.91
CA LEU A 38 -7.71 -3.93 2.67
C LEU A 38 -8.19 -3.14 3.92
N ASP A 39 -8.21 -3.79 5.08
CA ASP A 39 -8.59 -3.14 6.34
C ASP A 39 -7.60 -2.03 6.74
N VAL A 40 -6.29 -2.26 6.56
CA VAL A 40 -5.23 -1.30 6.88
C VAL A 40 -5.38 -0.03 6.02
N HIS A 41 -5.51 -0.16 4.71
CA HIS A 41 -5.62 0.98 3.81
C HIS A 41 -6.94 1.74 3.98
N LEU A 42 -8.06 1.05 4.26
CA LEU A 42 -9.32 1.71 4.59
C LEU A 42 -9.21 2.52 5.89
N ALA A 43 -8.57 1.96 6.92
CA ALA A 43 -8.33 2.65 8.17
C ALA A 43 -7.42 3.87 7.99
N GLU A 44 -6.32 3.72 7.23
CA GLU A 44 -5.41 4.81 6.89
C GLU A 44 -6.13 5.94 6.16
N ALA A 45 -6.89 5.61 5.11
CA ALA A 45 -7.65 6.59 4.34
C ALA A 45 -8.68 7.33 5.21
N ARG A 46 -9.38 6.61 6.10
CA ARG A 46 -10.35 7.22 7.03
C ARG A 46 -9.67 8.17 8.01
N ILE A 47 -8.55 7.75 8.60
CA ILE A 47 -7.80 8.56 9.56
C ILE A 47 -7.22 9.79 8.88
N GLY A 48 -6.60 9.64 7.70
CA GLY A 48 -6.04 10.74 6.92
C GLY A 48 -7.07 11.79 6.50
N ARG A 49 -8.33 11.39 6.29
CA ARG A 49 -9.44 12.31 6.00
C ARG A 49 -10.03 13.00 7.24
N THR A 50 -9.85 12.41 8.43
CA THR A 50 -10.48 12.88 9.67
C THR A 50 -9.53 13.69 10.55
N ILE A 51 -8.23 13.37 10.53
CA ILE A 51 -7.22 13.98 11.41
C ILE A 51 -6.16 14.69 10.54
N LEU A 52 -6.21 16.02 10.53
CA LEU A 52 -5.30 16.85 9.72
C LEU A 52 -3.88 16.92 10.27
N GLN A 53 -3.70 16.82 11.59
CA GLN A 53 -2.38 16.87 12.21
C GLN A 53 -1.64 15.54 12.01
N TYR A 54 -0.51 15.60 11.31
CA TYR A 54 0.29 14.42 10.93
C TYR A 54 0.73 13.55 12.12
N ASP A 55 1.26 14.15 13.18
CA ASP A 55 1.73 13.37 14.33
C ASP A 55 0.59 12.63 15.03
N THR A 56 -0.55 13.31 15.19
CA THR A 56 -1.74 12.74 15.79
C THR A 56 -2.31 11.63 14.92
N SER A 57 -2.42 11.84 13.60
CA SER A 57 -2.94 10.83 12.67
C SER A 57 -2.06 9.57 12.68
N ARG A 58 -0.73 9.74 12.68
CA ARG A 58 0.23 8.63 12.76
C ARG A 58 0.12 7.86 14.08
N MET A 59 -0.05 8.54 15.21
CA MET A 59 -0.23 7.88 16.52
C MET A 59 -1.53 7.08 16.57
N VAL A 60 -2.63 7.65 16.07
CA VAL A 60 -3.92 6.96 15.99
C VAL A 60 -3.84 5.76 15.05
N PHE A 61 -3.21 5.92 13.88
CA PHE A 61 -3.05 4.83 12.92
C PHE A 61 -2.26 3.66 13.50
N LYS A 62 -1.17 3.91 14.24
CA LYS A 62 -0.43 2.84 14.93
C LYS A 62 -1.30 2.03 15.89
N HIS A 63 -2.23 2.68 16.61
CA HIS A 63 -3.14 1.99 17.50
C HIS A 63 -4.16 1.16 16.70
N VAL A 64 -4.78 1.75 15.68
CA VAL A 64 -5.78 1.08 14.84
C VAL A 64 -5.17 -0.11 14.07
N GLN A 65 -3.95 0.02 13.55
CA GLN A 65 -3.25 -1.06 12.88
C GLN A 65 -3.07 -2.29 13.79
N LYS A 66 -2.71 -2.09 15.06
CA LYS A 66 -2.60 -3.19 16.04
C LYS A 66 -3.93 -3.92 16.25
N GLU A 67 -5.03 -3.18 16.33
CA GLU A 67 -6.36 -3.78 16.46
C GLU A 67 -6.76 -4.55 15.19
N ILE A 68 -6.37 -4.07 14.01
CA ILE A 68 -6.57 -4.79 12.74
C ILE A 68 -5.77 -6.11 12.73
N LEU A 69 -4.49 -6.08 13.09
CA LEU A 69 -3.67 -7.31 13.15
C LEU A 69 -4.25 -8.31 14.15
N LYS A 70 -4.73 -7.84 15.30
CA LYS A 70 -5.42 -8.67 16.30
C LYS A 70 -6.72 -9.27 15.75
N LYS A 71 -7.56 -8.49 15.04
CA LYS A 71 -8.78 -8.97 14.36
C LYS A 71 -8.46 -10.11 13.39
N HIS A 72 -7.34 -10.03 12.69
CA HIS A 72 -6.87 -11.05 11.75
C HIS A 72 -6.04 -12.16 12.39
N GLN A 73 -5.89 -12.18 13.72
CA GLN A 73 -5.08 -13.18 14.43
C GLN A 73 -3.64 -13.23 13.91
N LEU A 74 -3.01 -12.05 13.78
CA LEU A 74 -1.63 -11.89 13.38
C LEU A 74 -0.82 -11.22 14.48
N THR A 75 0.46 -11.57 14.56
CA THR A 75 1.44 -10.83 15.35
C THR A 75 2.06 -9.74 14.48
N ASP A 76 2.63 -8.70 15.10
CA ASP A 76 3.39 -7.68 14.38
C ASP A 76 4.54 -8.31 13.55
N SER A 77 5.18 -9.36 14.08
CA SER A 77 6.28 -10.04 13.42
C SER A 77 5.83 -10.82 12.18
N SER A 78 4.74 -11.61 12.28
CA SER A 78 4.29 -12.43 11.15
C SER A 78 3.76 -11.57 10.01
N PHE A 79 3.07 -10.48 10.33
CA PHE A 79 2.69 -9.48 9.34
C PHE A 79 3.92 -8.88 8.66
N ARG A 80 4.90 -8.39 9.42
CA ARG A 80 6.10 -7.74 8.87
C ARG A 80 6.92 -8.70 8.00
N HIS A 81 7.26 -9.89 8.49
CA HIS A 81 8.03 -10.87 7.73
C HIS A 81 7.33 -11.28 6.44
N SER A 82 6.01 -11.44 6.48
CA SER A 82 5.22 -11.78 5.29
C SER A 82 5.17 -10.61 4.31
N TYR A 83 5.00 -9.39 4.81
CA TYR A 83 5.00 -8.21 3.97
C TYR A 83 6.35 -7.99 3.27
N ASP A 84 7.46 -8.13 4.01
CA ASP A 84 8.82 -8.09 3.46
C ASP A 84 9.00 -9.19 2.38
N TYR A 85 8.53 -10.42 2.64
CA TYR A 85 8.54 -11.49 1.66
C TYR A 85 7.76 -11.13 0.39
N TYR A 86 6.57 -10.53 0.50
CA TYR A 86 5.81 -10.11 -0.69
C TYR A 86 6.46 -8.95 -1.43
N LEU A 87 7.13 -8.01 -0.73
CA LEU A 87 7.91 -6.95 -1.36
C LEU A 87 9.07 -7.50 -2.21
N ASP A 88 9.72 -8.57 -1.73
CA ASP A 88 10.77 -9.28 -2.48
C ASP A 88 10.23 -10.16 -3.60
N ASN A 89 8.91 -10.39 -3.66
CA ASN A 89 8.23 -11.21 -4.66
C ASN A 89 7.10 -10.41 -5.36
N PRO A 90 7.43 -9.46 -6.25
CA PRO A 90 6.46 -8.54 -6.83
C PRO A 90 5.25 -9.22 -7.49
N ALA A 91 5.46 -10.34 -8.20
CA ALA A 91 4.37 -11.08 -8.84
C ALA A 91 3.35 -11.70 -7.86
N LEU A 92 3.72 -11.90 -6.60
CA LEU A 92 2.78 -12.31 -5.53
C LEU A 92 2.09 -11.09 -4.93
N LEU A 93 2.84 -10.00 -4.72
CA LEU A 93 2.27 -8.75 -4.21
C LEU A 93 1.26 -8.14 -5.18
N ASP A 94 1.51 -8.20 -6.48
CA ASP A 94 0.60 -7.76 -7.54
C ASP A 94 -0.75 -8.49 -7.43
N ARG A 95 -0.74 -9.81 -7.26
CA ARG A 95 -1.98 -10.60 -7.07
C ARG A 95 -2.75 -10.22 -5.81
N ILE A 96 -2.04 -9.89 -4.73
CA ILE A 96 -2.66 -9.40 -3.50
C ILE A 96 -3.34 -8.06 -3.78
N TYR A 97 -2.67 -7.13 -4.44
CA TYR A 97 -3.24 -5.82 -4.76
C TYR A 97 -4.36 -5.87 -5.79
N GLU A 98 -4.30 -6.75 -6.79
CA GLU A 98 -5.42 -7.03 -7.70
C GLU A 98 -6.69 -7.38 -6.90
N LYS A 99 -6.59 -8.33 -5.96
CA LYS A 99 -7.72 -8.72 -5.11
C LYS A 99 -8.20 -7.60 -4.18
N VAL A 100 -7.29 -6.76 -3.68
CA VAL A 100 -7.64 -5.57 -2.88
C VAL A 100 -8.46 -4.60 -3.73
N LEU A 101 -8.00 -4.29 -4.94
CA LEU A 101 -8.68 -3.39 -5.87
C LEU A 101 -10.06 -3.93 -6.26
N ASP A 102 -10.15 -5.22 -6.60
CA ASP A 102 -11.43 -5.88 -6.91
C ASP A 102 -12.42 -5.77 -5.74
N SER A 103 -11.93 -5.99 -4.51
CA SER A 103 -12.75 -5.88 -3.30
C SER A 103 -13.26 -4.45 -3.11
N LEU A 104 -12.41 -3.44 -3.32
CA LEU A 104 -12.80 -2.03 -3.24
C LEU A 104 -13.84 -1.66 -4.30
N SER A 105 -13.64 -2.06 -5.56
CA SER A 105 -14.60 -1.82 -6.64
C SER A 105 -15.95 -2.46 -6.36
N LEU A 106 -15.97 -3.67 -5.81
CA LEU A 106 -17.20 -4.36 -5.42
C LEU A 106 -17.90 -3.67 -4.24
N MET A 107 -17.16 -3.12 -3.28
CA MET A 107 -17.72 -2.30 -2.21
C MET A 107 -18.32 -1.00 -2.75
N GLU A 108 -17.62 -0.30 -3.64
CA GLU A 108 -18.11 0.92 -4.27
C GLU A 108 -19.41 0.68 -5.05
N ALA A 109 -19.43 -0.37 -5.89
CA ALA A 109 -20.62 -0.74 -6.66
C ALA A 109 -21.85 -1.06 -5.79
N LYS A 110 -21.64 -1.52 -4.55
CA LYS A 110 -22.72 -1.75 -3.57
C LYS A 110 -23.22 -0.47 -2.91
N LEU A 111 -22.36 0.55 -2.80
CA LEU A 111 -22.68 1.84 -2.17
C LEU A 111 -23.30 2.82 -3.17
N THR A 112 -22.96 2.68 -4.46
CA THR A 112 -23.62 3.45 -5.53
C THR A 112 -24.97 2.81 -5.85
N PRO A 113 -26.09 3.56 -5.78
CA PRO A 113 -27.37 3.07 -6.29
C PRO A 113 -27.20 2.70 -7.77
N LYS A 114 -27.72 1.53 -8.18
CA LYS A 114 -27.81 1.21 -9.62
C LYS A 114 -28.52 2.39 -10.30
N ALA A 115 -27.95 2.89 -11.38
CA ALA A 115 -28.42 4.06 -12.14
C ALA A 115 -29.86 3.94 -12.72
N GLY A 116 -30.66 2.98 -12.28
CA GLY A 116 -32.07 2.78 -12.62
C GLY A 116 -33.05 2.90 -11.44
N GLU A 117 -32.60 3.17 -10.21
CA GLU A 117 -33.48 3.41 -9.05
C GLU A 117 -33.39 4.86 -8.57
N VAL A 118 -33.43 5.80 -9.52
CA VAL A 118 -33.74 7.20 -9.22
C VAL A 118 -35.25 7.27 -9.01
N ILE A 119 -35.65 7.18 -7.75
CA ILE A 119 -37.00 7.49 -7.30
C ILE A 119 -37.32 8.90 -7.79
N LYS A 120 -38.35 9.00 -8.61
CA LYS A 120 -38.91 10.25 -9.12
C LYS A 120 -39.43 11.07 -7.94
N ASP A 121 -38.74 12.14 -7.58
CA ASP A 121 -39.40 13.34 -7.08
C ASP A 121 -38.73 14.60 -7.66
N PRO A 122 -39.48 15.59 -8.16
CA PRO A 122 -38.92 16.71 -8.91
C PRO A 122 -38.42 17.81 -8.00
N GLN A 123 -37.23 18.33 -8.31
CA GLN A 123 -36.60 19.58 -7.88
C GLN A 123 -35.64 19.55 -6.67
N ALA A 124 -34.34 19.52 -6.98
CA ALA A 124 -33.49 20.71 -6.87
C ALA A 124 -32.22 20.47 -7.70
N GLY A 125 -31.97 21.35 -8.67
CA GLY A 125 -30.90 21.20 -9.65
C GLY A 125 -29.51 21.41 -9.08
N GLN A 126 -28.61 20.46 -9.33
CA GLN A 126 -27.44 20.61 -10.21
C GLN A 126 -26.61 19.32 -10.15
N PRO A 127 -26.12 18.81 -11.30
CA PRO A 127 -25.20 17.65 -11.29
C PRO A 127 -23.87 18.05 -10.62
N PRO A 128 -23.19 17.15 -9.87
CA PRO A 128 -21.85 17.43 -9.39
C PRO A 128 -20.93 17.68 -10.59
N VAL A 129 -20.41 18.90 -10.64
CA VAL A 129 -19.42 19.36 -11.61
C VAL A 129 -18.21 18.44 -11.52
N ASN A 130 -17.91 17.74 -12.62
CA ASN A 130 -16.64 17.03 -12.79
C ASN A 130 -15.52 18.07 -12.92
N THR A 131 -14.94 18.49 -11.79
CA THR A 131 -13.65 19.17 -11.82
C THR A 131 -12.55 18.12 -12.00
N PRO A 132 -11.68 18.24 -13.02
CA PRO A 132 -10.48 17.41 -13.12
C PRO A 132 -9.59 17.59 -11.88
N PRO A 133 -8.67 16.65 -11.59
CA PRO A 133 -7.82 16.71 -10.41
C PRO A 133 -7.16 18.07 -10.29
N VAL A 134 -7.37 18.74 -9.15
CA VAL A 134 -6.66 19.97 -8.82
C VAL A 134 -5.18 19.62 -8.75
N GLU A 135 -4.40 20.00 -9.76
CA GLU A 135 -2.94 20.02 -9.64
C GLU A 135 -2.59 20.93 -8.46
N VAL A 136 -2.08 20.32 -7.38
CA VAL A 136 -1.52 21.05 -6.25
C VAL A 136 -0.22 21.68 -6.73
N PRO A 137 -0.10 23.03 -6.79
CA PRO A 137 1.16 23.65 -7.16
C PRO A 137 2.20 23.32 -6.08
N LEU A 138 3.36 22.81 -6.49
CA LEU A 138 4.54 22.71 -5.63
C LEU A 138 4.98 24.13 -5.24
N ASP A 139 4.42 24.63 -4.13
CA ASP A 139 4.85 25.89 -3.54
C ASP A 139 6.23 25.72 -2.88
N SER A 140 7.26 26.01 -3.66
CA SER A 140 8.67 26.03 -3.24
C SER A 140 9.01 27.08 -2.15
N THR A 141 8.02 27.84 -1.66
CA THR A 141 8.27 28.96 -0.74
C THR A 141 8.32 28.55 0.74
N ARG A 142 7.99 27.29 1.10
CA ARG A 142 7.98 26.83 2.51
C ARG A 142 9.30 26.28 3.07
N LEU A 143 10.43 26.45 2.37
CA LEU A 143 11.76 26.02 2.83
C LEU A 143 12.58 27.13 3.53
N LYS A 144 11.98 28.26 3.89
CA LYS A 144 12.72 29.42 4.44
C LYS A 144 12.27 29.91 5.81
N ILE A 145 11.63 29.11 6.67
CA ILE A 145 11.43 29.51 8.07
C ILE A 145 11.55 28.27 8.97
N ASP A 146 12.78 27.92 9.32
CA ASP A 146 13.18 27.47 10.66
C ASP A 146 14.68 27.15 10.66
N SER A 147 15.48 28.21 10.54
CA SER A 147 16.87 28.22 10.99
C SER A 147 17.04 29.45 11.88
N SER A 148 16.61 29.32 13.13
CA SER A 148 17.11 30.07 14.28
C SER A 148 16.41 29.55 15.54
N TYR A 149 17.22 29.28 16.56
CA TYR A 149 16.93 28.74 17.91
C TYR A 149 17.02 27.22 18.06
#